data_AF-A0A642C4K9-F1
#
_entry.id   AF-A0A642C4K9-F1
#
_cell.length_a   1.000
_cell.length_b   1.000
_cell.length_c   1.000
_cell.angle_alpha   90.00
_cell.angle_beta   90.00
_cell.angle_gamma   90.00
#
_symmetry.space_group_name_H-M   'P 1'
#
loop_
_entity.id
_entity.type
_entity.pdbx_description
1 polymer ?
#
loop_
_entity_poly.entity_id
_entity_poly.type
_entity_poly.pdbx_seq_one_letter_code
_entity_poly.pdbx_strand_id
1 'polypeptide(L)' 'MSVTCIQDIYHCDTCKSALDEHGRNCRHGMLFPLLLLMGNFKKCMNYEFDAEKVKLQLQRKNIWIEHSDNNSE' A
#
# COMPACT_ATOMS: atom_id res chain seq x y z
N MET A 1 -15.07 10.44 -3.81
CA MET A 1 -13.68 10.65 -4.24
C MET A 1 -12.81 9.72 -3.43
N SER A 2 -12.19 8.70 -4.03
CA SER A 2 -11.20 7.90 -3.31
C SER A 2 -9.94 8.76 -3.15
N VAL A 3 -9.64 9.14 -1.92
CA VAL A 3 -8.37 9.78 -1.61
C VAL A 3 -7.30 8.72 -1.85
N THR A 4 -6.53 8.88 -2.92
CA THR A 4 -5.41 7.99 -3.22
C THR A 4 -4.28 8.39 -2.29
N CYS A 5 -3.90 7.50 -1.39
CA CYS A 5 -2.79 7.76 -0.49
C CYS A 5 -1.50 7.73 -1.32
N ILE A 6 -0.51 8.50 -0.91
CA ILE A 6 0.80 8.47 -1.54
C ILE A 6 1.39 7.05 -1.56
N GLN A 7 1.05 6.22 -0.57
CA GLN A 7 1.44 4.81 -0.51
C GLN A 7 0.86 3.98 -1.67
N ASP A 8 -0.36 4.29 -2.12
CA ASP A 8 -1.00 3.61 -3.26
C ASP A 8 -0.31 4.00 -4.58
N ILE A 9 0.06 5.27 -4.72
CA ILE A 9 0.77 5.79 -5.91
C ILE A 9 2.11 5.06 -6.12
N TYR A 10 2.76 4.66 -5.03
CA TYR A 10 4.08 4.04 -5.03
C TYR A 10 4.07 2.53 -4.77
N HIS A 11 2.88 1.91 -4.64
CA HIS A 11 2.70 0.50 -4.29
C HIS A 11 3.46 0.08 -3.03
N CYS A 12 3.56 0.98 -2.04
CA CYS A 12 4.29 0.71 -0.81
C CYS A 12 3.60 -0.38 0.06
N ASP A 13 2.29 -0.55 -0.10
CA ASP A 13 1.47 -1.58 0.57
C ASP A 13 1.94 -3.00 0.24
N THR A 14 2.42 -3.22 -0.98
CA THR A 14 2.96 -4.51 -1.47
C THR A 14 4.49 -4.60 -1.37
N CYS A 15 5.14 -3.56 -0.84
CA CYS A 15 6.58 -3.53 -0.67
C CYS A 15 7.00 -4.30 0.59
N LYS A 16 7.98 -5.19 0.43
CA LYS A 16 8.65 -5.91 1.53
C LYS A 16 9.33 -4.99 2.54
N SER A 17 9.86 -3.85 2.06
CA SER A 17 10.56 -2.89 2.91
C SER A 17 9.63 -2.01 3.76
N ALA A 18 8.30 -2.11 3.57
CA ALA A 18 7.35 -1.39 4.39
C ALA A 18 7.08 -2.16 5.69
N LEU A 19 7.10 -1.42 6.80
CA LEU A 19 6.99 -1.96 8.16
C LEU A 19 5.62 -2.57 8.43
N ASP A 20 4.58 -2.11 7.72
CA ASP A 20 3.22 -2.61 7.89
C ASP A 20 2.50 -2.83 6.56
N GLU A 21 1.34 -3.48 6.69
CA GLU A 21 0.43 -3.82 5.59
C GLU A 21 -0.07 -2.61 4.79
N HIS A 22 -0.05 -1.40 5.37
CA HIS A 22 -0.47 -0.17 4.70
C HIS A 22 0.67 0.49 3.91
N GLY A 23 1.88 -0.06 3.96
CA GLY A 23 3.02 0.52 3.26
C GLY A 23 3.72 1.66 4.00
N ARG A 24 3.45 1.86 5.30
CA ARG A 24 4.10 2.91 6.10
C ARG A 24 5.56 2.54 6.35
N ASN A 25 6.40 3.57 6.50
CA ASN A 25 7.83 3.44 6.78
C ASN A 25 8.60 2.57 5.77
N CYS A 26 8.23 2.58 4.49
CA CYS A 26 9.03 1.94 3.44
C CYS A 26 10.44 2.57 3.38
N ARG A 27 11.40 1.92 4.06
CA ARG A 27 12.85 2.17 4.19
C ARG A 27 13.39 3.58 4.51
N HIS A 28 12.61 4.67 4.51
CA HIS A 28 13.10 6.01 4.90
C HIS A 28 12.21 6.74 5.92
N GLY A 29 11.46 6.00 6.75
CA GLY A 29 10.62 6.60 7.78
C GLY A 29 9.50 7.49 7.23
N MET A 30 8.98 8.39 8.06
CA MET A 30 7.84 9.28 7.70
C MET A 30 8.14 10.26 6.56
N LEU A 31 9.41 10.50 6.24
CA LEU A 31 9.85 11.44 5.20
C LEU A 31 9.90 10.80 3.80
N PHE A 32 9.86 9.47 3.72
CA PHE A 32 9.97 8.75 2.45
C PHE A 32 8.95 9.18 1.38
N PRO A 33 7.66 9.34 1.71
CA PRO A 33 6.68 9.73 0.70
C PRO A 33 6.92 11.13 0.15
N LEU A 34 7.42 12.04 0.99
CA LEU A 34 7.77 13.40 0.61
C LEU A 34 8.98 13.43 -0.33
N LEU A 35 9.98 12.59 -0.06
CA LEU A 35 11.16 12.42 -0.92
C LEU A 35 10.79 11.84 -2.28
N LEU A 36 9.90 10.85 -2.32
CA LEU A 36 9.42 10.27 -3.57
C LEU A 36 8.67 11.31 -4.42
N LEU A 37 7.84 12.13 -3.79
CA LEU A 37 7.10 13.21 -4.44
C LEU A 37 8.03 14.31 -5.00
N MET A 38 9.02 14.74 -4.22
CA MET A 38 10.02 15.73 -4.68
C MET A 38 10.93 15.19 -5.79
N GLY A 39 11.29 13.90 -5.72
CA GLY A 39 12.14 13.25 -6.72
C GLY A 39 11.41 12.84 -8.00
N ASN A 40 10.09 13.04 -8.07
CA ASN A 40 9.24 12.63 -9.18
C ASN A 40 9.42 11.15 -9.58
N PHE A 41 9.73 10.31 -8.58
CA PHE A 41 9.85 8.89 -8.80
C PHE A 41 8.44 8.33 -9.08
N LYS A 42 8.33 7.21 -9.79
CA LYS A 42 7.05 6.51 -10.00
C LYS A 42 6.98 5.18 -9.27
N LYS A 43 8.08 4.78 -8.63
CA LYS A 43 8.24 3.52 -7.92
C LYS A 43 9.17 3.73 -6.74
N CYS A 44 8.91 3.02 -5.65
CA CYS A 44 9.86 2.94 -4.55
C CYS A 44 11.18 2.34 -5.05
N MET A 45 12.30 3.05 -4.83
CA MET A 45 13.62 2.65 -5.32
C MET A 45 14.15 1.34 -4.69
N ASN A 46 13.65 1.01 -3.50
CA ASN A 46 13.92 -0.24 -2.78
C ASN A 46 12.72 -1.19 -2.79
N TYR A 47 11.84 -1.06 -3.78
CA TYR A 47 10.70 -1.94 -3.94
C TYR A 47 11.19 -3.37 -4.19
N GLU A 48 10.89 -4.24 -3.22
CA GLU A 48 11.00 -5.68 -3.39
C GLU A 48 9.61 -6.24 -3.19
N PHE A 49 9.15 -7.01 -4.17
CA PHE A 49 7.79 -7.53 -4.18
C PHE A 49 7.61 -8.59 -3.11
N ASP A 50 6.61 -8.42 -2.26
CA ASP A 50 6.23 -9.39 -1.24
C ASP A 50 4.92 -10.09 -1.62
N ALA A 51 5.04 -11.30 -2.16
CA ALA A 51 3.89 -12.10 -2.58
C ALA A 51 2.98 -12.51 -1.42
N GLU A 52 3.51 -12.62 -0.20
CA GLU A 52 2.72 -12.96 0.99
C GLU A 52 1.84 -11.78 1.39
N LYS A 53 2.43 -10.57 1.40
CA LYS A 53 1.73 -9.33 1.74
C LYS A 53 0.61 -9.02 0.75
N VAL A 54 0.83 -9.33 -0.53
CA VAL A 54 -0.18 -9.17 -1.59
C VAL A 54 -1.36 -10.12 -1.39
N LYS A 55 -1.10 -11.38 -1.00
CA LYS A 55 -2.17 -12.35 -0.70
C LYS A 55 -3.04 -11.89 0.47
N LEU A 56 -2.43 -11.35 1.52
CA LEU A 56 -3.15 -10.81 2.68
C LEU A 56 -4.03 -9.60 2.31
N GLN A 57 -3.51 -8.70 1.48
CA GLN A 57 -4.27 -7.56 0.95
C GLN A 57 -5.47 -8.00 0.09
N LEU A 58 -5.28 -9.01 -0.76
CA LEU A 58 -6.35 -9.62 -1.56
C LEU A 58 -7.43 -10.28 -0.69
N GLN A 59 -7.04 -11.06 0.32
CA GLN A 59 -7.98 -11.68 1.25
C GLN A 59 -8.81 -10.64 2.00
N ARG A 60 -8.19 -9.56 2.46
CA ARG A 60 -8.91 -8.45 3.13
C ARG A 60 -9.89 -7.74 2.21
N LYS A 61 -9.51 -7.46 0.96
CA LYS A 61 -10.42 -6.86 -0.02
C LYS A 61 -11.65 -7.75 -0.24
N ASN A 62 -11.46 -9.06 -0.35
CA ASN A 62 -12.57 -9.99 -0.50
C ASN A 62 -13.50 -9.98 0.73
N ILE A 63 -12.96 -10.01 1.95
CA ILE A 63 -13.75 -9.93 3.19
C ILE A 63 -14.55 -8.62 3.27
N TRP A 64 -13.96 -7.51 2.84
CA TRP A 64 -14.62 -6.20 2.83
C TRP A 64 -15.76 -6.14 1.81
N ILE A 65 -15.55 -6.73 0.63
CA ILE A 65 -16.59 -6.87 -0.41
C ILE A 65 -17.74 -7.72 0.13
N GLU A 66 -17.44 -8.89 0.71
CA GLU A 66 -18.45 -9.76 1.32
C GLU A 66 -19.24 -9.04 2.43
N HIS A 67 -18.59 -8.28 3.33
CA HIS A 67 -19.29 -7.52 4.36
C HIS A 67 -20.13 -6.35 3.82
N SER A 68 -19.71 -5.73 2.72
CA SER A 68 -20.44 -4.65 2.07
C SER A 68 -21.70 -5.18 1.37
N ASP A 69 -21.61 -6.36 0.77
CA ASP A 69 -22.74 -7.03 0.12
C ASP A 69 -23.78 -7.49 1.16
N ASN A 70 -23.32 -8.06 2.30
CA ASN A 70 -24.21 -8.50 3.39
C ASN A 70 -24.87 -7.35 4.20
N ASN A 71 -24.36 -6.11 4.14
CA ASN A 71 -24.99 -4.93 4.76
C ASN A 71 -25.93 -4.18 3.81
N SER A 72 -26.06 -4.65 2.56
CA SER A 72 -26.93 -4.06 1.54
C SER A 72 -28.25 -4.84 1.36
N GLU A 73 -28.46 -5.93 2.11
CA GLU A 73 -29.71 -6.71 2.21
C GLU A 73 -30.54 -6.36 3.46
#